data_AF-A0AAV2QEU0-F1
#
_entry.id   AF-A0AAV2QEU0-F1
#
_cell.length_a   1.000
_cell.length_b   1.000
_cell.length_c   1.000
_cell.angle_alpha   90.00
_cell.angle_beta   90.00
_cell.angle_gamma   90.00
#
_symmetry.space_group_name_H-M   'P 1'
#
loop_
_entity.id
_entity.type
_entity.pdbx_description
1 polymer ?
#
loop_
_entity_poly.entity_id
_entity_poly.type
_entity_poly.pdbx_seq_one_letter_code
_entity_poly.pdbx_strand_id
1 'polypeptide(L)'
;MKVMAAICLLVVGASAQVGPSGIISPDGNNVQFTHEQAHSIVVVGPSGLVTKDGKNIQLTHGQATLNAAIPVPAAPWAPATVLLDGPSGTVMSDGTLVQKR
;
A
#
# COMPACT_ATOMS: atom_id res chain seq x y z
N MET A 1 40.03 -16.70 1.29
CA MET A 1 39.29 -17.82 1.91
C MET A 1 38.04 -17.23 2.58
N LYS A 2 36.95 -17.09 1.82
CA LYS A 2 35.71 -17.88 1.94
C LYS A 2 35.04 -17.77 3.32
N VAL A 3 34.35 -16.66 3.58
CA VAL A 3 33.34 -16.57 4.63
C VAL A 3 32.01 -17.03 4.01
N MET A 4 31.55 -18.21 4.43
CA MET A 4 30.15 -18.61 4.32
C MET A 4 29.33 -17.70 5.24
N ALA A 5 28.47 -16.87 4.67
CA ALA A 5 27.41 -16.20 5.42
C ALA A 5 26.07 -16.67 4.86
N ALA A 6 25.28 -17.29 5.74
CA ALA A 6 23.95 -17.79 5.48
C ALA A 6 23.05 -16.67 4.94
N ILE A 7 22.36 -16.94 3.83
CA ILE A 7 21.27 -16.12 3.32
C ILE A 7 20.06 -16.38 4.22
N CYS A 8 20.00 -15.70 5.36
CA CYS A 8 18.71 -15.34 5.95
C CYS A 8 18.30 -14.02 5.32
N LEU A 9 17.64 -14.09 4.16
CA LEU A 9 16.96 -12.95 3.58
C LEU A 9 15.79 -12.60 4.52
N LEU A 10 16.06 -11.75 5.51
CA LEU A 10 15.01 -11.04 6.23
C LEU A 10 14.32 -10.15 5.20
N VAL A 11 13.26 -10.68 4.60
CA VAL A 11 12.32 -9.86 3.84
C VAL A 11 11.68 -8.94 4.87
N VAL A 12 12.22 -7.73 5.01
CA VAL A 12 11.50 -6.64 5.65
C VAL A 12 10.43 -6.26 4.64
N GLY A 13 9.38 -7.08 4.58
CA GLY A 13 8.16 -6.72 3.88
C GLY A 13 7.61 -5.51 4.61
N ALA A 14 7.71 -4.33 3.98
CA ALA A 14 7.00 -3.13 4.39
C ALA A 14 5.51 -3.47 4.38
N SER A 15 5.00 -3.95 5.51
CA SER A 15 3.61 -4.31 5.71
C SER A 15 2.91 -3.05 6.19
N ALA A 16 2.62 -2.13 5.28
CA ALA A 16 1.70 -1.06 5.62
C ALA A 16 0.29 -1.65 5.61
N GLN A 17 -0.14 -2.05 6.79
CA GLN A 17 -1.41 -2.71 7.03
C GLN A 17 -2.32 -1.74 7.77
N VAL A 18 -3.54 -1.58 7.26
CA VAL A 18 -4.56 -0.75 7.89
C VAL A 18 -5.61 -1.69 8.47
N GLY A 19 -5.89 -1.50 9.75
CA GLY A 19 -6.91 -2.27 10.43
C GLY A 19 -7.70 -1.41 11.41
N PRO A 20 -8.72 -2.00 12.06
CA PRO A 20 -9.54 -1.30 13.05
C PRO A 20 -8.75 -0.74 14.23
N SER A 21 -7.54 -1.26 14.48
CA SER A 21 -6.69 -0.90 15.62
C SER A 21 -5.61 0.13 15.30
N GLY A 22 -5.31 0.41 14.03
CA GLY A 22 -4.22 1.31 13.67
C GLY A 22 -3.75 1.20 12.23
N ILE A 23 -2.73 1.99 11.92
CA ILE A 23 -2.09 2.07 10.61
C ILE A 23 -0.60 1.82 10.79
N ILE A 24 -0.09 0.78 10.13
CA ILE A 24 1.35 0.63 9.94
C ILE A 24 1.70 1.32 8.63
N SER A 25 2.71 2.19 8.64
CA SER A 25 3.21 2.87 7.44
C SER A 25 4.29 2.03 6.75
N PRO A 26 4.57 2.24 5.46
CA PRO A 26 5.61 1.49 4.74
C PRO A 26 6.99 1.59 5.41
N ASP A 27 7.25 2.70 6.09
CA ASP A 27 8.48 2.97 6.84
C ASP A 27 8.55 2.23 8.19
N GLY A 28 7.57 1.38 8.50
CA GLY A 28 7.48 0.63 9.76
C GLY A 28 6.91 1.43 10.94
N ASN A 29 6.57 2.71 10.73
CA ASN A 29 5.93 3.54 11.76
C ASN A 29 4.49 3.07 12.00
N ASN A 30 4.22 2.62 13.23
CA ASN A 30 2.90 2.21 13.68
C ASN A 30 2.18 3.35 14.39
N VAL A 31 1.03 3.75 13.84
CA VAL A 31 0.09 4.68 14.47
C VAL A 31 -1.07 3.86 15.01
N GLN A 32 -1.06 3.62 16.33
CA GLN A 32 -2.15 2.92 17.00
C GLN A 32 -3.29 3.90 17.29
N PHE A 33 -4.52 3.48 16.99
CA PHE A 33 -5.70 4.27 17.33
C PHE A 33 -5.98 4.22 18.82
N THR A 34 -6.43 5.34 19.38
CA THR A 34 -7.02 5.34 20.72
C THR A 34 -8.31 4.52 20.71
N HIS A 35 -8.77 4.08 21.89
CA HIS A 35 -10.01 3.30 21.99
C HIS A 35 -11.21 4.01 21.36
N GLU A 36 -11.31 5.32 21.56
CA GLU A 36 -12.37 6.16 20.99
C GLU A 36 -12.29 6.25 19.46
N GLN A 37 -11.06 6.37 18.93
CA GLN A 37 -10.82 6.42 17.49
C GLN A 37 -11.16 5.08 16.82
N ALA A 38 -10.72 3.96 17.40
CA ALA A 38 -11.02 2.62 16.90
C ALA A 38 -12.54 2.34 16.93
N HIS A 39 -13.21 2.74 18.01
CA HIS A 39 -14.65 2.58 18.14
C HIS A 39 -15.45 3.49 17.19
N SER A 40 -14.87 4.59 16.72
CA SER A 40 -15.51 5.48 15.75
C SER A 40 -15.35 5.00 14.30
N ILE A 41 -14.47 4.04 13.98
CA ILE A 41 -14.34 3.53 12.61
C ILE A 41 -15.57 2.70 12.23
N VAL A 42 -16.23 3.07 11.13
CA VAL A 42 -17.40 2.37 10.58
C VAL A 42 -17.00 1.50 9.41
N VAL A 43 -16.17 2.02 8.50
CA VAL A 43 -15.73 1.32 7.29
C VAL A 43 -14.24 1.50 7.11
N VAL A 44 -13.53 0.41 6.78
CA VAL A 44 -12.16 0.42 6.30
C VAL A 44 -12.18 -0.03 4.85
N GLY A 45 -11.78 0.85 3.94
CA GLY A 45 -11.67 0.58 2.51
C GLY A 45 -10.22 0.59 2.03
N PRO A 46 -9.98 0.22 0.76
CA PRO A 46 -8.62 0.16 0.19
C PRO A 46 -7.85 1.48 0.32
N SER A 47 -8.56 2.62 0.26
CA SER A 47 -7.97 3.97 0.24
C SER A 47 -8.09 4.74 1.55
N GLY A 48 -8.82 4.24 2.56
CA GLY A 48 -9.19 5.09 3.69
C GLY A 48 -10.12 4.44 4.71
N LEU A 49 -10.37 5.19 5.79
CA LEU A 49 -11.33 4.86 6.82
C LEU A 49 -12.42 5.94 6.90
N VAL A 50 -13.64 5.53 7.23
CA VAL A 50 -14.77 6.45 7.50
C VAL A 50 -15.17 6.32 8.96
N THR A 51 -15.25 7.44 9.67
CA THR A 51 -15.68 7.47 11.08
C THR A 51 -17.19 7.66 11.22
N LYS A 52 -17.75 7.36 12.41
CA LYS A 52 -19.17 7.54 12.77
C LYS A 52 -19.61 8.99 12.62
N ASP A 53 -18.69 9.92 12.82
CA ASP A 53 -18.89 11.36 12.67
C ASP A 53 -18.86 11.82 11.20
N GLY A 54 -18.71 10.89 10.25
CA GLY A 54 -18.65 11.18 8.82
C GLY A 54 -17.30 11.74 8.35
N LYS A 55 -16.25 11.66 9.18
CA LYS A 55 -14.91 12.11 8.80
C LYS A 55 -14.18 11.00 8.04
N ASN A 56 -13.57 11.38 6.93
CA ASN A 56 -12.76 10.48 6.11
C ASN A 56 -11.28 10.63 6.48
N ILE A 57 -10.65 9.52 6.86
CA ILE A 57 -9.21 9.41 7.05
C ILE A 57 -8.65 8.77 5.77
N GLN A 58 -7.99 9.59 4.94
CA GLN A 58 -7.39 9.12 3.70
C GLN A 58 -6.00 8.54 3.95
N LEU A 59 -5.74 7.36 3.37
CA LEU A 59 -4.43 6.74 3.40
C LEU A 59 -3.49 7.43 2.41
N THR A 60 -2.21 7.49 2.76
CA THR A 60 -1.18 7.89 1.78
C THR A 60 -1.08 6.84 0.67
N HIS A 61 -0.50 7.22 -0.47
CA HIS A 61 -0.32 6.30 -1.61
C HIS A 61 0.37 4.99 -1.21
N GLY A 62 1.43 5.06 -0.38
CA GLY A 62 2.13 3.87 0.12
C GLY A 62 1.26 3.00 1.03
N GLN A 63 0.49 3.62 1.94
CA GLN A 63 -0.41 2.90 2.83
C GLN A 63 -1.58 2.25 2.07
N ALA A 64 -2.18 2.97 1.11
CA ALA A 64 -3.29 2.46 0.30
C ALA A 64 -2.85 1.31 -0.61
N THR A 65 -1.66 1.41 -1.22
CA THR A 65 -1.18 0.38 -2.15
C THR A 65 -0.89 -0.94 -1.43
N LEU A 66 -0.30 -0.86 -0.23
CA LEU A 66 -0.03 -2.03 0.61
C LEU A 66 -1.30 -2.59 1.29
N ASN A 67 -2.23 -1.73 1.70
CA ASN A 67 -3.54 -2.14 2.23
C ASN A 67 -4.41 -2.84 1.20
N ALA A 68 -4.36 -2.40 -0.06
CA ALA A 68 -5.08 -3.02 -1.17
C ALA A 68 -4.45 -4.34 -1.66
N ALA A 69 -3.34 -4.78 -1.04
CA ALA A 69 -2.51 -5.91 -1.50
C ALA A 69 -2.12 -5.80 -2.99
N ILE A 70 -2.09 -4.57 -3.52
CA ILE A 70 -1.62 -4.30 -4.88
C ILE A 70 -0.09 -4.30 -4.80
N PRO A 71 0.62 -5.13 -5.56
CA PRO A 71 2.07 -5.10 -5.56
C PRO A 71 2.54 -3.71 -6.03
N VAL A 72 3.15 -2.93 -5.12
CA VAL A 72 3.99 -1.81 -5.55
C VAL A 72 5.16 -2.44 -6.32
N PRO A 73 5.47 -2.00 -7.55
CA PRO A 73 6.72 -2.42 -8.18
C PRO A 73 7.86 -1.93 -7.28
N ALA A 74 8.52 -2.88 -6.63
CA ALA A 74 9.63 -2.64 -5.73
C ALA A 74 10.91 -2.30 -6.51
N ALA A 75 10.92 -1.21 -7.28
CA ALA A 75 12.12 -0.53 -7.77
C ALA A 75 11.75 0.59 -8.78
N PRO A 76 12.34 1.79 -8.67
CA PRO A 76 12.24 2.84 -9.70
C PRO A 76 12.96 2.48 -11.01
N TRP A 77 13.72 1.38 -11.04
CA TRP A 77 14.39 0.85 -12.23
C TRP A 77 13.68 -0.36 -12.85
N ALA A 78 12.58 -0.84 -12.26
CA ALA A 78 11.80 -1.91 -12.86
C ALA A 78 11.11 -1.37 -14.13
N PRO A 79 11.14 -2.10 -15.25
CA PRO A 79 10.44 -1.68 -16.45
C PRO A 79 8.95 -1.55 -16.13
N ALA A 80 8.34 -0.44 -16.55
CA ALA A 80 6.93 -0.19 -16.35
C ALA A 80 6.11 -1.31 -17.02
N THR A 81 5.37 -2.07 -16.22
CA THR A 81 4.53 -3.16 -16.71
C THR A 81 3.12 -2.64 -16.96
N VAL A 82 2.32 -3.35 -17.77
CA VAL A 82 0.91 -2.99 -17.95
C VAL A 82 0.17 -3.34 -16.65
N LEU A 83 -0.29 -2.30 -15.95
CA LEU A 83 -1.06 -2.41 -14.72
C LEU A 83 -2.54 -2.65 -15.01
N LEU A 84 -3.10 -1.93 -15.99
CA LEU A 84 -4.47 -2.12 -16.45
C LEU A 84 -4.48 -2.06 -17.98
N ASP A 85 -5.14 -3.02 -18.62
CA ASP A 85 -5.35 -3.02 -20.06
C ASP A 85 -6.84 -2.84 -20.38
N GLY A 86 -7.18 -1.70 -20.96
CA GLY A 86 -8.53 -1.36 -21.40
C GLY A 86 -8.67 -1.29 -22.92
N PRO A 87 -9.90 -1.33 -23.46
CA PRO A 87 -10.15 -1.29 -24.90
C PRO A 87 -9.54 -0.06 -25.60
N SER A 88 -9.43 1.06 -24.89
CA SER A 88 -8.93 2.34 -25.43
C SER A 88 -7.46 2.64 -25.07
N GLY A 89 -6.84 1.87 -24.18
CA GLY A 89 -5.50 2.20 -23.69
C GLY A 89 -5.04 1.35 -22.52
N THR A 90 -3.74 1.41 -22.23
CA THR A 90 -3.12 0.76 -21.09
C THR A 90 -2.66 1.80 -20.06
N VAL A 91 -2.85 1.46 -18.78
CA VAL A 91 -2.22 2.14 -17.65
C VAL A 91 -0.97 1.34 -17.30
N MET A 92 0.18 1.98 -17.25
CA MET A 92 1.44 1.38 -16.85
C MET A 92 1.62 1.44 -15.32
N SER A 93 2.46 0.56 -14.78
CA SER A 93 2.71 0.43 -13.34
C SER A 93 3.46 1.62 -12.72
N ASP A 94 4.04 2.47 -13.56
CA ASP A 94 4.67 3.74 -13.19
C ASP A 94 3.69 4.93 -13.28
N GLY A 95 2.43 4.69 -13.64
CA GLY A 95 1.39 5.70 -13.81
C GLY A 95 1.30 6.29 -15.22
N THR A 96 2.15 5.89 -16.16
CA THR A 96 2.08 6.33 -17.56
C THR A 96 0.82 5.80 -18.23
N LEU A 97 0.15 6.62 -19.05
CA LEU A 97 -1.01 6.20 -19.85
C LEU A 97 -0.61 6.06 -21.32
N VAL A 98 -0.80 4.88 -21.90
CA VAL A 98 -0.54 4.62 -23.32
C VAL A 98 -1.87 4.38 -24.03
N GLN A 99 -2.22 5.28 -24.96
CA GLN A 99 -3.43 5.13 -25.75
C GLN A 99 -3.23 4.08 -26.84
N LYS A 100 -4.17 3.14 -26.95
CA LYS A 100 -4.23 2.21 -28.08
C LYS A 100 -4.88 2.95 -29.26
N ARG A 101 -4.17 3.02 -30.39
CA ARG A 101 -4.68 3.65 -31.62
C ARG A 101 -5.59 2.70 -32.37
#